data_AF-A0A843VG19-F1
#
_entry.id   AF-A0A843VG19-F1
#
_cell.length_a   1.000
_cell.length_b   1.000
_cell.length_c   1.000
_cell.angle_alpha   90.00
_cell.angle_beta   90.00
_cell.angle_gamma   90.00
#
_symmetry.space_group_name_H-M   'P 1'
#
loop_
_entity.id
_entity.type
_entity.pdbx_description
1 polymer ?
#
loop_
_entity_poly.entity_id
_entity_poly.type
_entity_poly.pdbx_seq_one_letter_code
_entity_poly.pdbx_strand_id
1 'polypeptide(L)'
;MPESQAVCLLEGRLAEQAVEMERLRAETRTLKEELAQVRVSRDTGVSSSAQPASGDLAVRLQEALDRVQVRVWELEASSQVLGTRVAEELGRPFRRRWTVYGWS
;
A
#
# COMPACT_ATOMS: atom_id res chain seq x y z
N MET A 1 29.87 -14.72 16.44
CA MET A 1 29.17 -14.74 15.13
C MET A 1 28.04 -13.71 15.17
N PRO A 2 28.32 -12.42 14.95
CA PRO A 2 27.30 -11.35 14.94
C PRO A 2 26.49 -11.25 13.64
N GLU A 3 26.99 -11.83 12.54
CA GLU A 3 26.40 -11.75 11.19
C GLU A 3 24.99 -12.37 11.10
N SER A 4 24.71 -13.45 11.84
CA SER A 4 23.39 -14.08 11.82
C SER A 4 22.30 -13.26 12.52
N GLN A 5 22.65 -12.40 13.48
CA GLN A 5 21.64 -11.64 14.23
C GLN A 5 21.18 -10.40 13.44
N ALA A 6 22.10 -9.72 12.75
CA ALA A 6 21.78 -8.57 11.92
C ALA A 6 20.87 -8.95 10.73
N VAL A 7 21.17 -10.06 10.05
CA VAL A 7 20.32 -10.57 8.96
C VAL A 7 18.92 -10.94 9.47
N CYS A 8 18.80 -11.69 10.58
CA CYS A 8 17.50 -12.05 11.14
C CYS A 8 16.64 -10.81 11.47
N LEU A 9 17.24 -9.75 12.01
CA LEU A 9 16.53 -8.50 12.30
C LEU A 9 16.06 -7.80 11.02
N LEU A 10 16.90 -7.76 9.99
CA LEU A 10 16.53 -7.15 8.71
C LEU A 10 15.44 -7.97 7.99
N GLU A 11 15.53 -9.29 8.00
CA GLU A 11 14.50 -10.18 7.46
C GLU A 11 13.16 -10.04 8.20
N GLY A 12 13.20 -9.92 9.54
CA GLY A 12 12.01 -9.63 10.35
C GLY A 12 11.35 -8.32 9.94
N ARG A 13 12.12 -7.23 9.80
CA ARG A 13 11.61 -5.94 9.32
C ARG A 13 11.05 -6.01 7.89
N LEU A 14 11.69 -6.77 7.01
CA LEU A 14 11.21 -6.99 5.65
C LEU A 14 9.88 -7.78 5.62
N ALA A 15 9.68 -8.70 6.57
CA ALA A 15 8.44 -9.44 6.73
C ALA A 15 7.31 -8.53 7.28
N GLU A 16 7.61 -7.71 8.28
CA GLU A 16 6.67 -6.69 8.80
C GLU A 16 6.21 -5.73 7.69
N GLN A 17 7.14 -5.27 6.85
CA GLN A 17 6.80 -4.44 5.69
C GLN A 17 5.95 -5.18 4.65
N ALA A 18 6.14 -6.49 4.48
CA ALA A 18 5.31 -7.28 3.57
C ALA A 18 3.87 -7.39 4.08
N VAL A 19 3.68 -7.55 5.40
CA VAL A 19 2.35 -7.54 6.03
C VAL A 19 1.69 -6.17 5.88
N GLU A 20 2.42 -5.09 6.14
CA GLU A 20 1.87 -3.73 5.98
C GLU A 20 1.56 -3.41 4.51
N MET A 21 2.36 -3.88 3.55
CA MET A 21 2.04 -3.76 2.12
C MET A 21 0.72 -4.47 1.76
N GLU A 22 0.49 -5.67 2.30
CA GLU A 22 -0.77 -6.38 2.03
C GLU A 22 -1.97 -5.68 2.66
N ARG A 23 -1.78 -5.08 3.84
CA ARG A 23 -2.79 -4.24 4.47
C ARG A 23 -3.12 -3.00 3.64
N LEU A 24 -2.11 -2.27 3.16
CA LEU A 24 -2.31 -1.08 2.31
C LEU A 24 -2.98 -1.44 0.98
N ARG A 25 -2.72 -2.64 0.43
CA ARG A 25 -3.41 -3.15 -0.76
C ARG A 25 -4.89 -3.43 -0.48
N ALA A 26 -5.20 -4.04 0.66
CA ALA A 26 -6.59 -4.26 1.09
C ALA A 26 -7.31 -2.92 1.27
N GLU A 27 -6.67 -1.97 1.95
CA GLU A 27 -7.21 -0.61 2.15
C GLU A 27 -7.45 0.11 0.83
N THR A 28 -6.50 0.03 -0.12
CA THR A 28 -6.69 0.62 -1.45
C THR A 28 -7.87 -0.02 -2.19
N ARG A 29 -8.06 -1.34 -2.07
CA ARG A 29 -9.18 -2.04 -2.71
C ARG A 29 -10.50 -1.54 -2.13
N THR A 30 -10.62 -1.47 -0.81
CA THR A 30 -11.81 -0.95 -0.12
C THR A 30 -12.10 0.49 -0.53
N LEU A 31 -11.10 1.38 -0.53
CA LEU A 31 -11.29 2.78 -0.95
C LEU A 31 -11.73 2.91 -2.41
N LYS A 32 -11.21 2.06 -3.32
CA LYS A 32 -11.65 2.02 -4.72
C LYS A 32 -13.10 1.55 -4.85
N GLU A 33 -13.49 0.53 -4.08
CA GLU A 33 -14.87 0.02 -4.05
C GLU A 33 -15.84 1.08 -3.51
N GLU A 34 -15.51 1.75 -2.41
CA GLU A 34 -16.31 2.84 -1.85
C GLU A 34 -16.44 4.02 -2.83
N LEU A 35 -15.33 4.42 -3.47
CA LEU A 35 -15.35 5.49 -4.48
C LEU A 35 -16.22 5.11 -5.69
N ALA A 36 -16.17 3.85 -6.13
CA ALA A 36 -17.02 3.35 -7.21
C ALA A 36 -18.51 3.36 -6.81
N GLN A 37 -18.85 2.95 -5.58
CA GLN A 37 -20.22 3.01 -5.07
C GLN A 37 -20.75 4.44 -5.03
N VAL A 38 -19.96 5.40 -4.51
CA VAL A 38 -20.35 6.82 -4.47
C VAL A 38 -20.58 7.39 -5.88
N ARG A 39 -19.78 7.00 -6.86
CA ARG A 39 -19.98 7.39 -8.27
C ARG A 39 -21.26 6.80 -8.86
N VAL A 40 -21.51 5.50 -8.65
CA VAL A 40 -22.73 4.83 -9.14
C VAL A 40 -24.00 5.41 -8.51
N SER A 41 -23.99 5.70 -7.20
CA SER A 41 -25.12 6.35 -6.52
C SER A 41 -25.39 7.76 -7.02
N ARG A 42 -24.36 8.49 -7.47
CA ARG A 42 -24.51 9.80 -8.12
C ARG A 42 -25.17 9.69 -9.49
N ASP A 43 -24.78 8.70 -10.30
CA ASP A 43 -25.26 8.54 -11.67
C ASP A 43 -26.67 7.91 -11.77
N THR A 44 -27.04 7.07 -10.81
CA THR A 44 -28.35 6.38 -10.82
C THR A 44 -29.53 7.20 -10.30
N GLY A 45 -29.29 8.46 -9.88
CA GLY A 45 -30.37 9.40 -9.58
C GLY A 45 -31.38 8.94 -8.54
N VAL A 46 -30.99 8.03 -7.62
CA VAL A 46 -31.78 7.72 -6.42
C VAL A 46 -31.75 8.95 -5.52
N SER A 47 -32.62 9.91 -5.85
CA SER A 47 -32.87 11.15 -5.13
C SER A 47 -33.31 10.84 -3.70
N SER A 48 -32.35 10.76 -2.78
CA SER A 48 -32.57 11.25 -1.42
C SER A 48 -31.81 12.55 -1.32
N SER A 49 -32.54 13.66 -1.43
CA SER A 49 -32.37 15.04 -0.92
C SER A 49 -31.07 15.53 -0.23
N ALA A 50 -29.91 14.91 -0.39
CA ALA A 50 -28.65 15.20 0.32
C ALA A 50 -27.54 15.58 -0.67
N GLN A 51 -27.79 16.59 -1.50
CA GLN A 51 -26.97 16.93 -2.66
C GLN A 51 -25.72 17.83 -2.46
N PRO A 52 -25.19 18.07 -1.24
CA PRO A 52 -23.81 18.54 -1.08
C PRO A 52 -22.83 17.51 -0.46
N ALA A 53 -23.31 16.46 0.19
CA ALA A 53 -22.46 15.54 0.97
C ALA A 53 -21.71 14.50 0.11
N SER A 54 -22.25 14.12 -1.05
CA SER A 54 -21.69 13.06 -1.91
C SER A 54 -20.41 13.50 -2.65
N GLY A 55 -20.33 14.79 -2.99
CA GLY A 55 -19.13 15.38 -3.62
C GLY A 55 -17.96 15.45 -2.63
N ASP A 56 -18.26 15.86 -1.38
CA ASP A 56 -17.29 15.92 -0.30
C ASP A 56 -16.79 14.52 0.09
N LEU A 57 -17.68 13.53 0.13
CA LEU A 57 -17.29 12.12 0.37
C LEU A 57 -16.35 11.58 -0.72
N ALA A 58 -16.64 11.84 -2.00
CA ALA A 58 -15.78 11.39 -3.09
C ALA A 58 -14.39 12.05 -3.04
N VAL A 59 -14.31 13.33 -2.67
CA VAL A 59 -13.02 14.03 -2.47
C VAL A 59 -12.26 13.41 -1.30
N ARG A 60 -12.91 13.18 -0.16
CA ARG A 60 -12.28 12.55 1.01
C ARG A 60 -11.79 11.13 0.73
N LEU A 61 -12.54 10.34 -0.04
CA LEU A 61 -12.11 9.00 -0.47
C LEU A 61 -10.92 9.05 -1.42
N GLN A 62 -10.89 10.03 -2.34
CA GLN A 62 -9.74 10.26 -3.21
C GLN A 62 -8.50 10.67 -2.41
N GLU A 63 -8.63 11.61 -1.47
CA GLU A 63 -7.53 12.01 -0.58
C GLU A 63 -7.02 10.86 0.28
N ALA A 64 -7.92 10.00 0.78
CA ALA A 64 -7.53 8.80 1.52
C ALA A 64 -6.74 7.83 0.63
N LEU A 65 -7.17 7.64 -0.62
CA LEU A 65 -6.50 6.78 -1.59
C LEU A 65 -5.12 7.34 -1.95
N ASP A 66 -4.99 8.66 -2.13
CA ASP A 66 -3.71 9.31 -2.39
C ASP A 66 -2.75 9.16 -1.20
N ARG A 67 -3.23 9.27 0.04
CA ARG A 67 -2.42 9.02 1.26
C ARG A 67 -1.93 7.57 1.35
N VAL A 68 -2.80 6.60 1.02
CA VAL A 68 -2.43 5.18 1.00
C VAL A 68 -1.39 4.92 -0.09
N GLN A 69 -1.52 5.54 -1.26
CA GLN A 69 -0.50 5.46 -2.30
C GLN A 69 0.85 6.01 -1.84
N VAL A 70 0.89 7.19 -1.21
CA VAL A 70 2.14 7.74 -0.66
C VAL A 70 2.79 6.75 0.32
N ARG A 71 2.01 6.14 1.22
CA ARG A 71 2.53 5.10 2.14
C ARG A 71 3.07 3.87 1.42
N VAL A 72 2.40 3.42 0.36
CA VAL A 72 2.88 2.31 -0.48
C VAL A 72 4.24 2.65 -1.08
N TRP A 73 4.40 3.85 -1.65
CA TRP A 73 5.66 4.30 -2.23
C TRP A 73 6.79 4.38 -1.19
N GLU A 74 6.52 4.94 -0.01
CA GLU A 74 7.48 4.98 1.10
C GLU A 74 7.89 3.58 1.56
N LEU A 75 6.92 2.66 1.64
CA LEU A 75 7.14 1.30 2.08
C LEU A 75 7.94 0.50 1.05
N GLU A 76 7.66 0.66 -0.24
CA GLU A 76 8.44 0.05 -1.33
C GLU A 76 9.89 0.56 -1.35
N ALA A 77 10.08 1.88 -1.24
CA ALA A 77 11.42 2.48 -1.20
C ALA A 77 12.24 1.98 0.01
N SER A 78 11.64 1.98 1.20
CA SER A 78 12.31 1.48 2.40
C SER A 78 12.58 -0.03 2.34
N SER A 79 11.70 -0.81 1.71
CA SER A 79 11.89 -2.23 1.45
C SER A 79 13.07 -2.53 0.53
N GLN A 80 13.28 -1.70 -0.49
CA GLN A 80 14.42 -1.84 -1.39
C GLN A 80 15.74 -1.54 -0.66
N VAL A 81 15.76 -0.53 0.22
CA VAL A 81 16.92 -0.21 1.07
C VAL A 81 17.22 -1.33 2.07
N LEU A 82 16.19 -1.92 2.69
CA LEU A 82 16.40 -3.05 3.60
C LEU A 82 16.86 -4.31 2.85
N GLY A 83 16.31 -4.58 1.66
CA GLY A 83 16.71 -5.72 0.84
C GLY A 83 18.15 -5.62 0.33
N THR A 84 18.62 -4.41 0.01
CA THR A 84 20.03 -4.17 -0.35
C THR A 84 20.95 -4.39 0.84
N ARG A 85 20.59 -3.92 2.04
CA ARG A 85 21.36 -4.20 3.26
C ARG A 85 21.43 -5.69 3.59
N VAL A 86 20.34 -6.45 3.41
CA VAL A 86 20.37 -7.91 3.56
C VAL A 86 21.29 -8.56 2.54
N ALA A 87 21.30 -8.08 1.29
CA ALA A 87 22.19 -8.59 0.25
C ALA A 87 23.67 -8.34 0.58
N GLU A 88 23.98 -7.15 1.11
CA GLU A 88 25.32 -6.75 1.55
C GLU A 88 25.79 -7.63 2.72
N GLU A 89 24.97 -7.78 3.76
CA GLU A 89 25.28 -8.61 4.94
C GLU A 89 25.43 -10.10 4.59
N LEU A 90 24.65 -10.60 3.63
CA LEU A 90 24.75 -11.99 3.20
C LEU A 90 25.87 -12.23 2.18
N GLY A 91 26.44 -11.18 1.58
CA GLY A 91 27.43 -11.28 0.49
C GLY A 91 26.87 -11.87 -0.81
N ARG A 92 25.54 -11.85 -0.99
CA ARG A 92 24.84 -12.42 -2.16
C ARG A 92 23.56 -11.65 -2.45
N PRO A 93 23.14 -11.57 -3.72
CA PRO A 93 21.96 -10.80 -4.11
C PRO A 93 20.72 -11.32 -3.37
N PHE A 94 20.09 -10.46 -2.58
CA PHE A 94 18.84 -10.75 -1.91
C PHE A 94 17.72 -10.78 -2.95
N ARG A 95 17.35 -11.98 -3.41
CA ARG A 95 16.23 -12.18 -4.33
C ARG A 95 14.92 -12.11 -3.56
N ARG A 96 14.41 -10.89 -3.44
CA ARG A 96 13.01 -10.68 -3.07
C ARG A 96 12.12 -11.02 -4.26
N ARG A 97 11.33 -12.10 -4.15
CA ARG A 97 10.28 -12.42 -5.13
C ARG A 97 9.08 -11.51 -4.89
N TRP A 98 9.24 -10.23 -5.19
CA TRP A 98 8.11 -9.32 -5.30
C TRP A 98 7.67 -9.41 -6.75
N THR A 99 6.59 -10.15 -7.00
CA THR A 99 5.76 -9.86 -8.16
C THR A 99 5.24 -8.45 -7.95
N VAL A 100 5.99 -7.47 -8.47
CA VAL A 100 5.48 -6.16 -8.80
C VAL A 100 4.49 -6.43 -9.93
N TYR A 101 3.25 -6.72 -9.56
CA TYR A 101 2.16 -6.61 -10.52
C TYR A 101 2.09 -5.14 -10.87
N GLY A 102 2.52 -4.84 -12.10
CA GLY A 102 2.48 -3.50 -12.64
C GLY A 102 1.10 -2.91 -12.40
N TRP A 103 1.09 -1.77 -11.71
CA TRP A 103 -0.05 -0.88 -11.78
C TRP A 103 0.06 -0.21 -13.15
N SER A 104 -0.62 -0.82 -14.13
CA SER A 104 -0.99 -0.19 -15.40
C SER A 104 -2.51 -0.10 -15.44
#